data_AF-A0ABC8KZE7-F1
#
_entry.id   AF-A0ABC8KZE7-F1
#
_cell.length_a   1.000
_cell.length_b   1.000
_cell.length_c   1.000
_cell.angle_alpha   90.00
_cell.angle_beta   90.00
_cell.angle_gamma   90.00
#
_symmetry.space_group_name_H-M   'P 1'
#
loop_
_entity.id
_entity.type
_entity.pdbx_description
1 polymer ?
#
loop_
_entity_poly.entity_id
_entity_poly.type
_entity_poly.pdbx_seq_one_letter_code
_entity_poly.pdbx_strand_id
1 'polypeptide(L)'
;MSKKKQQLMQKAIQLAEAVYEYGKGNYKEALELFGPDFDAVHYKMIGASDLQMDVFSEIWYKSLLLTGKSSSAIKVLERRIKQRDGAPFLWRLLEKCYVMEGNTEAAVTACEKAKALESSYFKFD
;
A
#
# COMPACT_ATOMS: atom_id res chain seq x y z
N MET A 1 -22.24 9.08 -23.39
CA MET A 1 -21.02 8.75 -22.61
C MET A 1 -20.46 7.45 -23.16
N SER A 2 -19.15 7.34 -23.45
CA SER A 2 -18.60 6.08 -24.00
C SER A 2 -18.50 4.99 -22.93
N LYS A 3 -18.57 3.71 -23.34
CA LYS A 3 -18.39 2.55 -22.44
C LYS A 3 -17.07 2.65 -21.65
N LYS A 4 -15.98 3.06 -22.33
CA LYS A 4 -14.67 3.28 -21.70
C LYS A 4 -14.73 4.34 -20.58
N LYS A 5 -15.44 5.44 -20.80
CA LYS A 5 -15.59 6.50 -19.80
C LYS A 5 -16.43 6.04 -18.60
N GLN A 6 -17.46 5.22 -18.83
CA GLN A 6 -18.25 4.62 -17.75
C GLN A 6 -17.42 3.68 -16.88
N GLN A 7 -16.63 2.79 -17.49
CA GLN A 7 -15.74 1.88 -16.76
C GLN A 7 -14.71 2.63 -15.91
N LEU A 8 -14.16 3.73 -16.44
CA LEU A 8 -13.24 4.59 -15.70
C LEU A 8 -13.90 5.25 -14.49
N MET A 9 -15.10 5.77 -14.68
CA MET A 9 -15.86 6.40 -13.62
C MET A 9 -16.21 5.39 -12.51
N GLN A 10 -16.59 4.16 -12.90
CA GLN A 10 -16.88 3.09 -11.95
C GLN A 10 -15.64 2.72 -11.12
N LYS A 11 -14.47 2.59 -11.73
CA LYS A 11 -13.21 2.36 -10.99
C LYS A 11 -12.93 3.49 -9.99
N ALA A 12 -13.12 4.75 -10.41
CA ALA A 12 -12.92 5.90 -9.53
C ALA A 12 -13.86 5.89 -8.33
N ILE A 13 -15.13 5.53 -8.54
CA ILE A 13 -16.14 5.38 -7.48
C ILE A 13 -15.73 4.26 -6.51
N GLN A 14 -15.36 3.09 -7.02
CA GLN A 14 -14.92 1.96 -6.19
C GLN A 14 -13.69 2.32 -5.33
N LEU A 15 -12.72 3.04 -5.90
CA LEU A 15 -11.57 3.54 -5.14
C LEU A 15 -12.01 4.50 -4.01
N ALA A 16 -12.91 5.43 -4.31
CA ALA A 16 -13.42 6.36 -3.31
C ALA A 16 -14.15 5.63 -2.17
N GLU A 17 -14.98 4.65 -2.50
CA GLU A 17 -15.67 3.79 -1.52
C GLU A 17 -14.68 2.99 -0.67
N ALA A 18 -13.65 2.40 -1.28
CA ALA A 18 -12.62 1.64 -0.56
C ALA A 18 -11.86 2.52 0.45
N VAL A 19 -11.48 3.74 0.04
CA VAL A 19 -10.81 4.71 0.91
C VAL A 19 -11.75 5.17 2.04
N TYR A 20 -13.04 5.38 1.73
CA TYR A 20 -14.04 5.75 2.71
C TYR A 20 -14.24 4.67 3.78
N GLU A 21 -14.39 3.40 3.38
CA GLU A 21 -14.51 2.28 4.31
C GLU A 21 -13.24 2.08 5.15
N TYR A 22 -12.05 2.26 4.56
CA TYR A 22 -10.80 2.26 5.31
C TYR A 22 -10.79 3.36 6.39
N GLY A 23 -11.24 4.57 6.06
CA GLY A 23 -11.32 5.69 7.00
C GLY A 23 -12.26 5.43 8.18
N LYS A 24 -13.28 4.58 7.98
CA LYS A 24 -14.19 4.11 9.04
C LYS A 24 -13.64 2.96 9.88
N GLY A 25 -12.51 2.38 9.49
CA GLY A 25 -11.94 1.18 10.13
C GLY A 25 -12.49 -0.14 9.59
N ASN A 26 -13.28 -0.12 8.51
CA ASN A 26 -13.88 -1.30 7.89
C ASN A 26 -12.90 -1.93 6.89
N TYR A 27 -11.79 -2.47 7.40
CA TYR A 27 -10.65 -2.89 6.58
C TYR A 27 -10.95 -4.09 5.67
N LYS A 28 -11.89 -4.96 6.04
CA LYS A 28 -12.29 -6.11 5.21
C LYS A 28 -13.07 -5.62 3.98
N GLU A 29 -14.06 -4.77 4.20
CA GLU A 29 -14.88 -4.17 3.16
C GLU A 29 -14.04 -3.29 2.22
N ALA A 30 -13.14 -2.48 2.78
CA ALA A 30 -12.17 -1.72 1.99
C ALA A 30 -11.35 -2.63 1.07
N LEU A 31 -10.84 -3.75 1.61
CA LEU A 31 -10.04 -4.69 0.84
C LEU A 31 -10.84 -5.40 -0.27
N GLU A 32 -12.10 -5.73 -0.02
CA GLU A 32 -13.00 -6.29 -1.04
C GLU A 32 -13.23 -5.30 -2.19
N LEU A 33 -13.44 -4.01 -1.87
CA LEU A 33 -13.61 -2.95 -2.86
C LEU A 33 -12.34 -2.68 -3.67
N PHE A 34 -11.17 -2.69 -3.03
CA PHE A 34 -9.89 -2.62 -3.74
C PHE A 34 -9.65 -3.82 -4.66
N GLY A 35 -10.03 -5.01 -4.18
CA GLY A 35 -9.73 -6.28 -4.82
C GLY A 35 -8.31 -6.80 -4.54
N PRO A 36 -8.04 -8.07 -4.89
CA PRO A 36 -6.76 -8.73 -4.64
C PRO A 36 -5.62 -8.29 -5.57
N ASP A 37 -5.96 -7.73 -6.74
CA ASP A 37 -5.00 -7.32 -7.79
C ASP A 37 -4.95 -5.80 -7.95
N PHE A 38 -5.20 -5.06 -6.87
CA PHE A 38 -5.17 -3.60 -6.91
C PHE A 38 -3.81 -3.08 -7.35
N ASP A 39 -3.82 -2.14 -8.29
CA ASP A 39 -2.64 -1.38 -8.72
C ASP A 39 -3.02 0.08 -8.91
N ALA A 40 -2.43 0.94 -8.08
CA ALA A 40 -2.67 2.38 -8.10
C ALA A 40 -2.27 3.05 -9.42
N VAL A 41 -1.37 2.44 -10.22
CA VAL A 41 -0.97 2.95 -11.55
C VAL A 41 -2.17 3.10 -12.48
N HIS A 42 -3.17 2.23 -12.36
CA HIS A 42 -4.39 2.32 -13.15
C HIS A 42 -5.21 3.58 -12.90
N TYR A 43 -4.90 4.37 -11.87
CA TYR A 43 -5.61 5.60 -11.55
C TYR A 43 -4.93 6.86 -12.09
N LYS A 44 -3.70 6.74 -12.65
CA LYS A 44 -3.06 7.85 -13.38
C LYS A 44 -3.90 8.29 -14.58
N MET A 45 -4.60 7.35 -15.21
CA MET A 45 -5.48 7.62 -16.34
C MET A 45 -6.73 8.45 -15.99
N ILE A 46 -7.07 8.56 -14.70
CA ILE A 46 -8.15 9.43 -14.21
C ILE A 46 -7.61 10.70 -13.53
N GLY A 47 -6.32 11.00 -13.70
CA GLY A 47 -5.69 12.23 -13.22
C GLY A 47 -5.12 12.17 -11.80
N ALA A 48 -4.97 10.99 -11.20
CA ALA A 48 -4.33 10.85 -9.89
C ALA A 48 -2.84 11.27 -9.95
N SER A 49 -2.39 12.03 -8.95
CA SER A 49 -0.98 12.39 -8.80
C SER A 49 -0.14 11.21 -8.33
N ASP A 50 1.19 11.29 -8.51
CA ASP A 50 2.10 10.24 -8.02
C ASP A 50 2.00 10.05 -6.50
N LEU A 51 1.82 11.15 -5.75
CA LEU A 51 1.61 11.11 -4.30
C LEU A 51 0.26 10.47 -3.93
N GLN A 52 -0.81 10.75 -4.67
CA GLN A 52 -2.12 10.11 -4.40
C GLN A 52 -2.05 8.60 -4.65
N MET A 53 -1.36 8.16 -5.71
CA MET A 53 -1.18 6.74 -5.98
C MET A 53 -0.40 6.04 -4.87
N ASP A 54 0.58 6.72 -4.26
CA ASP A 54 1.32 6.19 -3.12
C ASP A 54 0.42 6.03 -1.90
N VAL A 55 -0.43 7.02 -1.61
CA VAL A 55 -1.44 6.93 -0.53
C VAL A 55 -2.42 5.78 -0.77
N PHE A 56 -2.93 5.61 -1.99
CA PHE A 56 -3.85 4.49 -2.28
C PHE A 56 -3.17 3.13 -2.11
N SER A 57 -1.91 3.02 -2.55
CA SER A 57 -1.11 1.80 -2.34
C SER A 57 -0.90 1.52 -0.86
N GLU A 58 -0.57 2.56 -0.08
CA GLU A 58 -0.41 2.48 1.38
C GLU A 58 -1.69 1.99 2.08
N ILE A 59 -2.84 2.57 1.74
CA ILE A 59 -4.13 2.18 2.30
C ILE A 59 -4.40 0.70 2.02
N TRP A 60 -4.16 0.26 0.79
CA TRP A 60 -4.37 -1.13 0.41
C TRP A 60 -3.43 -2.09 1.15
N TYR A 61 -2.14 -1.77 1.26
CA TYR A 61 -1.17 -2.57 2.03
C TYR A 61 -1.54 -2.66 3.51
N LYS A 62 -1.94 -1.53 4.12
CA LYS A 62 -2.43 -1.52 5.50
C LYS A 62 -3.69 -2.34 5.65
N SER A 63 -4.61 -2.30 4.69
CA SER A 63 -5.83 -3.12 4.72
C SER A 63 -5.51 -4.62 4.68
N LEU A 64 -4.53 -5.04 3.86
CA LEU A 64 -4.03 -6.43 3.88
C LEU A 64 -3.47 -6.81 5.26
N LEU A 65 -2.62 -5.96 5.84
CA LEU A 65 -2.03 -6.17 7.16
C LEU A 65 -3.09 -6.28 8.27
N LEU A 66 -3.99 -5.30 8.34
CA LEU A 66 -5.01 -5.19 9.39
C LEU A 66 -6.08 -6.29 9.30
N THR A 67 -6.19 -6.95 8.15
CA THR A 67 -7.06 -8.12 7.95
C THR A 67 -6.32 -9.46 8.11
N GLY A 68 -5.06 -9.44 8.56
CA GLY A 68 -4.26 -10.65 8.80
C GLY A 68 -3.74 -11.33 7.54
N LYS A 69 -3.78 -10.67 6.38
CA LYS A 69 -3.24 -11.20 5.11
C LYS A 69 -1.77 -10.83 4.92
N SER A 70 -0.97 -10.99 5.97
CA SER A 70 0.46 -10.62 6.02
C SER A 70 1.28 -11.30 4.93
N SER A 71 1.07 -12.59 4.66
CA SER A 71 1.83 -13.29 3.62
C SER A 71 1.57 -12.75 2.21
N SER A 72 0.35 -12.30 1.92
CA SER A 72 0.02 -11.61 0.66
C SER A 72 0.64 -10.22 0.60
N ALA A 73 0.60 -9.48 1.72
CA ALA A 73 1.22 -8.17 1.82
C ALA A 73 2.74 -8.23 1.59
N ILE A 74 3.44 -9.23 2.16
CA ILE A 74 4.89 -9.44 1.95
C ILE A 74 5.22 -9.55 0.46
N LYS A 75 4.54 -10.46 -0.26
CA LYS A 75 4.81 -10.71 -1.69
C LYS A 75 4.70 -9.43 -2.53
N VAL A 76 3.69 -8.61 -2.23
CA VAL A 76 3.46 -7.36 -2.97
C VAL A 76 4.47 -6.29 -2.56
N LEU A 77 4.75 -6.14 -1.26
CA LEU A 77 5.71 -5.18 -0.73
C LEU A 77 7.13 -5.46 -1.23
N GLU A 78 7.58 -6.72 -1.25
CA GLU A 78 8.89 -7.09 -1.79
C GLU A 78 9.03 -6.74 -3.27
N ARG A 79 7.97 -6.97 -4.07
CA ARG A 79 7.95 -6.57 -5.48
C ARG A 79 8.03 -5.05 -5.62
N ARG A 80 7.30 -4.30 -4.78
CA ARG A 80 7.28 -2.84 -4.84
C ARG A 80 8.57 -2.21 -4.37
N ILE A 81 9.19 -2.74 -3.33
CA ILE A 81 10.48 -2.30 -2.80
C ILE A 81 11.58 -2.45 -3.86
N LYS A 82 11.57 -3.50 -4.68
CA LYS A 82 12.51 -3.62 -5.82
C LYS A 82 12.40 -2.47 -6.83
N GLN A 83 11.24 -1.80 -6.91
CA GLN A 83 11.02 -0.66 -7.79
C GLN A 83 11.26 0.69 -7.10
N ARG A 84 11.12 0.74 -5.77
CA ARG A 84 11.18 1.96 -4.95
C ARG A 84 11.81 1.67 -3.59
N ASP A 85 13.07 1.25 -3.61
CA ASP A 85 13.80 0.85 -2.41
C ASP A 85 14.11 2.02 -1.47
N GLY A 86 14.09 3.25 -1.99
CA GLY A 86 14.31 4.47 -1.22
C GLY A 86 13.14 4.92 -0.33
N ALA A 87 11.98 4.25 -0.33
CA ALA A 87 10.83 4.68 0.47
C ALA A 87 10.82 4.02 1.87
N PRO A 88 11.16 4.73 2.97
CA PRO A 88 11.27 4.11 4.29
C PRO A 88 9.95 3.48 4.78
N PHE A 89 8.83 4.11 4.42
CA PHE A 89 7.50 3.62 4.75
C PHE A 89 7.22 2.19 4.26
N LEU A 90 7.67 1.83 3.05
CA LEU A 90 7.47 0.48 2.51
C LEU A 90 8.23 -0.56 3.34
N TRP A 91 9.44 -0.21 3.81
CA TRP A 91 10.23 -1.07 4.70
C TRP A 91 9.58 -1.24 6.07
N ARG A 92 8.95 -0.18 6.62
CA ARG A 92 8.17 -0.26 7.87
C ARG A 92 6.96 -1.18 7.75
N LEU A 93 6.25 -1.15 6.62
CA LEU A 93 5.16 -2.09 6.39
C LEU A 93 5.66 -3.52 6.27
N LEU A 94 6.77 -3.74 5.56
CA LEU A 94 7.37 -5.06 5.39
C LEU A 94 7.87 -5.64 6.73
N GLU A 95 8.52 -4.82 7.55
CA GLU A 95 8.90 -5.13 8.94
C GLU A 95 7.69 -5.66 9.72
N LYS A 96 6.57 -4.91 9.73
CA LYS A 96 5.35 -5.32 10.45
C LYS A 96 4.80 -6.65 9.95
N CYS A 97 4.79 -6.88 8.64
CA CYS A 97 4.36 -8.16 8.09
C CYS A 97 5.25 -9.31 8.57
N TYR A 98 6.58 -9.15 8.55
CA TYR A 98 7.50 -10.19 9.02
C TYR A 98 7.35 -10.48 10.51
N VAL A 99 7.12 -9.46 11.34
CA VAL A 99 6.79 -9.65 12.76
C VAL A 99 5.52 -10.49 12.92
N MET A 100 4.47 -10.21 12.14
CA MET A 100 3.21 -10.97 12.18
C MET A 100 3.37 -12.43 11.75
N GLU A 101 4.29 -12.71 10.81
CA GLU A 101 4.63 -14.08 10.38
C GLU A 101 5.66 -14.77 11.29
N GLY A 102 6.13 -14.11 12.35
CA GLY A 102 7.15 -14.64 13.24
C GLY A 102 8.56 -14.72 12.63
N ASN A 103 8.80 -14.07 11.49
CA ASN A 103 10.11 -14.02 10.85
C ASN A 103 10.95 -12.87 11.43
N THR A 104 11.53 -13.09 12.60
CA THR A 104 12.28 -12.05 13.35
C THR A 104 13.52 -11.56 12.60
N GLU A 105 14.24 -12.44 11.91
CA GLU A 105 15.45 -12.06 11.17
C GLU A 105 15.12 -11.08 10.03
N ALA A 106 14.13 -11.42 9.19
CA ALA A 106 13.72 -10.55 8.09
C ALA A 106 13.10 -9.24 8.59
N ALA A 107 12.39 -9.27 9.72
CA ALA A 107 11.86 -8.07 10.37
C ALA A 107 12.99 -7.12 10.80
N VAL A 108 14.08 -7.64 11.40
CA VAL A 108 15.24 -6.83 11.80
C VAL A 108 15.89 -6.18 10.58
N THR A 109 16.14 -6.93 9.52
CA THR A 109 16.72 -6.39 8.28
C THR A 109 15.84 -5.27 7.69
N ALA A 110 14.52 -5.47 7.65
CA ALA A 110 13.59 -4.45 7.17
C ALA A 110 13.59 -3.19 8.07
N CYS A 111 13.66 -3.38 9.40
CA CYS A 111 13.75 -2.28 10.38
C CYS A 111 15.02 -1.44 10.19
N GLU A 112 16.17 -2.09 10.04
CA GLU A 112 17.46 -1.43 9.83
C GLU A 112 17.45 -0.60 8.54
N LYS A 113 16.92 -1.17 7.46
CA LYS A 113 16.79 -0.48 6.18
C LYS A 113 15.85 0.72 6.28
N ALA A 114 14.71 0.58 6.97
CA ALA A 114 13.78 1.68 7.22
C ALA A 114 14.47 2.83 7.98
N LYS A 115 15.16 2.51 9.09
CA LYS A 115 15.88 3.50 9.90
C LYS A 115 16.96 4.22 9.11
N ALA A 116 17.77 3.49 8.33
CA ALA A 116 18.81 4.08 7.51
C ALA A 116 18.25 5.10 6.49
N LEU A 117 17.12 4.77 5.86
CA LEU A 117 16.43 5.68 4.94
C LEU A 117 15.82 6.88 5.70
N GLU A 118 15.13 6.66 6.82
CA GLU A 118 14.56 7.73 7.65
C GLU A 118 15.64 8.75 8.07
N SER A 119 16.79 8.29 8.56
CA SER A 119 17.91 9.15 8.93
C SER A 119 18.50 9.92 7.75
N SER A 120 18.41 9.38 6.52
CA SER A 120 18.88 10.08 5.32
C SER A 120 17.96 11.22 4.87
N TYR A 121 16.65 11.12 5.13
CA TYR A 121 15.64 12.11 4.74
C TYR A 121 15.36 13.16 5.82
N PHE A 122 15.40 12.77 7.09
CA PHE A 122 15.12 13.65 8.23
C PHE A 122 16.40 13.90 9.00
N LYS A 123 17.28 14.73 8.45
CA LYS A 123 18.40 15.30 9.23
C LYS A 123 17.81 16.35 10.16
N PHE A 124 17.87 16.11 11.46
CA PHE A 124 17.68 17.15 12.46
C PHE A 124 19.04 17.83 12.61
N ASP A 125 19.17 19.04 12.07
CA ASP A 125 20.26 19.96 12.42
C ASP A 125 19.99 20.59 13.80
#